data_AF-A0A524IQ61-F1
#
_entry.id   AF-A0A524IQ61-F1
#
_cell.length_a   1.000
_cell.length_b   1.000
_cell.length_c   1.000
_cell.angle_alpha   90.00
_cell.angle_beta   90.00
_cell.angle_gamma   90.00
#
_symmetry.space_group_name_H-M   'P 1'
#
loop_
_entity.id
_entity.type
_entity.pdbx_description
1 polymer ?
#
loop_
_entity_poly.entity_id
_entity_poly.type
_entity_poly.pdbx_seq_one_letter_code
_entity_poly.pdbx_strand_id
1 'polypeptide(L)'
;MVLGILGGLLVAAAAALWQNVDINSLARRVAAVVDAPPALTVERAGPSASLPGPVQVALYANSATAGFFPDSTHMDGVLADWRRTLSAAGWSVERISTRSEIEALPPATLVVAPEALCLSGSEIEALFRHLRRGGGVVANWAFGARDANC
;
A
#
# COMPACT_ATOMS: atom_id res chain seq x y z
N MET A 1 14.79 15.51 31.02
CA MET A 1 14.26 16.48 30.05
C MET A 1 15.12 16.69 28.78
N VAL A 2 16.24 15.95 28.58
CA VAL A 2 17.08 16.09 27.36
C VAL A 2 16.71 15.08 26.25
N LEU A 3 16.12 13.93 26.60
CA LEU A 3 15.70 12.92 25.62
C LEU A 3 14.51 13.33 24.71
N GLY A 4 13.67 14.27 25.14
CA GLY A 4 12.50 14.72 24.37
C GLY A 4 12.86 15.62 23.17
N ILE A 5 14.01 16.31 23.22
CA ILE A 5 14.43 17.27 22.18
C ILE A 5 15.05 16.53 20.98
N LEU A 6 15.76 15.42 21.23
CA LEU A 6 16.37 14.61 20.17
C LEU A 6 15.33 13.85 19.33
N GLY A 7 14.24 13.37 19.96
CA GLY A 7 13.13 12.72 19.24
C GLY A 7 12.36 13.69 18.33
N GLY A 8 12.10 14.92 18.80
CA GLY A 8 11.44 15.96 18.00
C GLY A 8 12.27 16.42 16.80
N LEU A 9 13.60 16.54 16.96
CA LEU A 9 14.52 16.89 15.87
C LEU A 9 14.58 15.82 14.78
N LEU A 10 14.49 14.53 15.12
CA LEU A 10 14.56 13.45 14.15
C LEU A 10 13.28 13.36 13.29
N VAL A 11 12.10 13.54 13.90
CA VAL A 11 10.82 13.57 13.18
C VAL A 11 10.72 14.81 12.28
N ALA A 12 11.15 15.98 12.79
CA ALA A 12 11.22 17.19 11.99
C ALA A 12 12.22 17.05 10.82
N ALA A 13 13.36 16.39 11.02
CA ALA A 13 14.32 16.14 9.95
C ALA A 13 13.80 15.15 8.91
N ALA A 14 13.05 14.12 9.28
CA ALA A 14 12.45 13.18 8.33
C ALA A 14 11.28 13.80 7.54
N ALA A 15 10.44 14.60 8.20
CA ALA A 15 9.38 15.36 7.54
C ALA A 15 9.94 16.48 6.65
N ALA A 16 10.98 17.18 7.12
CA ALA A 16 11.71 18.16 6.34
C ALA A 16 12.46 17.50 5.19
N LEU A 17 12.97 16.27 5.33
CA LEU A 17 13.58 15.53 4.22
C LEU A 17 12.53 15.23 3.15
N TRP A 18 11.32 14.82 3.52
CA TRP A 18 10.22 14.63 2.57
C TRP A 18 9.70 15.93 1.94
N GLN A 19 9.82 17.07 2.63
CA GLN A 19 9.45 18.39 2.10
C GLN A 19 10.59 19.11 1.33
N ASN A 20 11.87 18.82 1.63
CA ASN A 20 13.07 19.40 1.01
C ASN A 20 13.75 18.50 -0.03
N VAL A 21 13.29 17.27 -0.21
CA VAL A 21 13.42 16.62 -1.52
C VAL A 21 12.62 17.51 -2.45
N ASP A 22 13.28 18.53 -3.00
CA ASP A 22 12.72 19.38 -4.04
C ASP A 22 12.49 18.46 -5.23
N ILE A 23 11.31 17.85 -5.27
CA ILE A 23 10.85 16.95 -6.32
C ILE A 23 11.05 17.66 -7.66
N ASN A 24 10.97 19.00 -7.70
CA ASN A 24 11.26 19.77 -8.90
C ASN A 24 12.75 19.78 -9.26
N SER A 25 13.67 19.80 -8.30
CA SER A 25 15.11 19.68 -8.58
C SER A 25 15.49 18.29 -9.09
N LEU A 26 14.91 17.24 -8.49
CA LEU A 26 15.12 15.85 -8.93
C LEU A 26 14.48 15.59 -10.29
N ALA A 27 13.24 16.05 -10.49
CA ALA A 27 12.56 15.99 -11.78
C ALA A 27 13.33 16.75 -12.87
N ARG A 28 13.87 17.94 -12.57
CA ARG A 28 14.73 18.70 -13.52
C ARG A 28 16.03 17.98 -13.84
N ARG A 29 16.68 17.36 -12.84
CA ARG A 29 17.92 16.60 -13.04
C ARG A 29 17.69 15.31 -13.83
N VAL A 30 16.57 14.62 -13.60
CA VAL A 30 16.15 13.46 -14.40
C VAL A 30 15.81 13.89 -15.83
N ALA A 31 15.04 14.97 -16.00
CA ALA A 31 14.70 15.53 -17.31
C ALA A 31 15.92 16.04 -18.10
N ALA A 32 17.02 16.40 -17.43
CA ALA A 32 18.26 16.82 -18.08
C ALA A 32 19.13 15.64 -18.57
N VAL A 33 18.88 14.42 -18.09
CA VAL A 33 19.66 13.21 -18.43
C VAL A 33 18.87 12.28 -19.36
N VAL A 34 17.55 12.40 -19.38
CA VAL A 34 16.65 11.58 -20.19
C VAL A 34 16.26 12.38 -21.43
N ASP A 35 16.71 11.96 -22.62
CA ASP A 35 16.09 12.39 -23.89
C ASP A 35 14.58 12.23 -23.76
N ALA A 36 13.82 13.23 -24.21
CA ALA A 36 12.38 13.38 -23.97
C ALA A 36 11.70 12.01 -23.81
N PRO A 37 11.13 11.70 -22.62
CA PRO A 37 10.60 10.38 -22.36
C PRO A 37 9.68 9.99 -23.50
N PRO A 38 9.78 8.76 -24.03
CA PRO A 38 8.90 8.32 -25.11
C PRO A 38 7.49 8.67 -24.67
N ALA A 39 6.76 9.38 -25.54
CA ALA A 39 5.41 9.79 -25.22
C ALA A 39 4.69 8.55 -24.71
N LEU A 40 4.29 8.59 -23.43
CA LEU A 40 3.38 7.59 -22.91
C LEU A 40 2.09 7.83 -23.69
N THR A 41 1.92 7.12 -24.80
CA THR A 41 0.61 6.89 -25.36
C THR A 41 -0.14 6.23 -24.23
N VAL A 42 -0.92 7.03 -23.50
CA VAL A 42 -2.07 6.55 -22.77
C VAL A 42 -2.94 5.96 -23.87
N GLU A 43 -2.72 4.69 -24.21
CA GLU A 43 -3.70 3.91 -24.93
C GLU A 43 -4.96 4.13 -24.14
N ARG A 44 -5.89 4.85 -24.78
CA ARG A 44 -7.20 5.15 -24.22
C ARG A 44 -7.68 3.84 -23.65
N ALA A 45 -7.80 3.79 -22.31
CA ALA A 45 -8.25 2.60 -21.63
C ALA A 45 -9.47 2.11 -22.42
N GLY A 46 -9.39 0.90 -22.96
CA GLY A 46 -10.51 0.29 -23.66
C GLY A 46 -11.76 0.35 -22.75
N PRO A 47 -12.94 0.03 -23.28
CA PRO A 47 -14.14 -0.06 -22.44
C PRO A 47 -13.78 -0.80 -21.15
N SER A 48 -14.05 -0.18 -20.00
CA SER A 48 -13.66 -0.71 -18.69
C SER A 48 -13.98 -2.19 -18.67
N ALA A 49 -12.95 -3.03 -18.61
CA ALA A 49 -13.13 -4.46 -18.57
C ALA A 49 -14.02 -4.74 -17.36
N SER A 50 -15.27 -5.09 -17.63
CA SER A 50 -16.20 -5.45 -16.57
C SER A 50 -15.71 -6.79 -16.06
N LEU A 51 -15.34 -6.85 -14.79
CA LEU A 51 -14.90 -8.11 -14.19
C LEU A 51 -16.10 -9.08 -14.28
N PRO A 52 -15.92 -10.27 -14.87
CA PRO A 52 -17.00 -11.22 -15.02
C PRO A 52 -17.35 -11.83 -13.66
N GLY A 53 -18.31 -11.22 -12.97
CA GLY A 53 -18.89 -11.74 -11.74
C GLY A 53 -18.39 -11.08 -10.45
N PRO A 54 -18.92 -11.52 -9.30
CA PRO A 54 -18.54 -10.99 -7.99
C PRO A 54 -17.07 -11.30 -7.71
N VAL A 55 -16.30 -10.25 -7.43
CA VAL A 55 -14.89 -10.35 -7.06
C VAL A 55 -14.81 -10.66 -5.57
N GLN A 56 -14.01 -11.68 -5.21
CA GLN A 56 -13.63 -11.92 -3.82
C GLN A 56 -12.45 -11.02 -3.46
N VAL A 57 -12.61 -10.27 -2.39
CA VAL A 57 -11.61 -9.30 -1.92
C VAL A 57 -11.15 -9.67 -0.52
N ALA A 58 -9.84 -9.76 -0.35
CA ALA A 58 -9.20 -9.90 0.94
C ALA A 58 -8.61 -8.55 1.36
N LEU A 59 -9.22 -7.91 2.36
CA LEU A 59 -8.75 -6.64 2.93
C LEU A 59 -7.70 -6.94 4.01
N TYR A 60 -6.43 -6.69 3.68
CA TYR A 60 -5.29 -6.99 4.55
C TYR A 60 -5.08 -5.91 5.60
N ALA A 61 -4.93 -6.33 6.85
CA ALA A 61 -4.68 -5.46 7.99
C ALA A 61 -3.86 -6.19 9.06
N ASN A 62 -2.63 -5.75 9.29
CA ASN A 62 -1.77 -6.29 10.35
C ASN A 62 -1.65 -5.32 11.54
N SER A 63 -1.33 -5.87 12.71
CA SER A 63 -1.19 -5.11 13.95
C SER A 63 0.07 -4.22 13.97
N ALA A 64 1.15 -4.62 13.30
CA ALA A 64 2.39 -3.85 13.24
C ALA A 64 2.17 -2.48 12.56
N THR A 65 1.44 -2.46 11.46
CA THR A 65 1.03 -1.23 10.76
C THR A 65 0.11 -0.39 11.64
N ALA A 66 -0.85 -1.00 12.31
CA ALA A 66 -1.73 -0.27 13.24
C ALA A 66 -0.95 0.39 14.39
N GLY A 67 0.09 -0.29 14.92
CA GLY A 67 0.96 0.23 15.97
C GLY A 67 1.90 1.35 15.53
N PHE A 68 2.15 1.50 14.22
CA PHE A 68 2.97 2.58 13.69
C PHE A 68 2.30 3.96 13.79
N PHE A 69 0.98 4.02 13.63
CA PHE A 69 0.25 5.29 13.63
C PHE A 69 0.02 5.80 15.06
N PRO A 70 0.26 7.10 15.35
CA PRO A 70 0.01 7.66 16.68
C PRO A 70 -1.45 7.59 17.12
N ASP A 71 -2.38 7.68 16.16
CA ASP A 71 -3.81 7.51 16.38
C ASP A 71 -4.17 6.03 16.19
N SER A 72 -4.51 5.36 17.29
CA SER A 72 -4.88 3.94 17.30
C SER A 72 -6.15 3.65 16.50
N THR A 73 -6.96 4.65 16.17
CA THR A 73 -8.20 4.51 15.39
C THR A 73 -8.02 4.76 13.90
N HIS A 74 -6.86 5.28 13.49
CA HIS A 74 -6.58 5.63 12.08
C HIS A 74 -6.82 4.45 11.14
N MET A 75 -6.18 3.31 11.43
CA MET A 75 -6.32 2.12 10.57
C MET A 75 -7.74 1.55 10.55
N ASP A 76 -8.48 1.65 11.66
CA ASP A 76 -9.88 1.21 11.67
C ASP A 76 -10.75 2.07 10.74
N GLY A 77 -10.53 3.39 10.72
CA GLY A 77 -11.18 4.31 9.79
C GLY A 77 -10.85 3.99 8.33
N VAL A 78 -9.56 3.84 8.00
CA VAL A 78 -9.10 3.49 6.65
C VAL A 78 -9.73 2.17 6.18
N LEU A 79 -9.70 1.13 7.03
CA LEU A 79 -10.26 -0.18 6.68
C LEU A 79 -11.78 -0.14 6.54
N ALA A 80 -12.49 0.62 7.38
CA ALA A 80 -13.93 0.80 7.26
C ALA A 80 -14.32 1.49 5.95
N ASP A 81 -13.56 2.50 5.53
CA ASP A 81 -13.80 3.24 4.29
C ASP A 81 -13.54 2.38 3.06
N TRP A 82 -12.46 1.59 3.05
CA TRP A 82 -12.21 0.60 2.00
C TRP A 82 -13.32 -0.44 1.93
N ARG A 83 -13.68 -1.06 3.07
CA ARG A 83 -14.77 -2.04 3.11
C ARG A 83 -16.06 -1.47 2.55
N ARG A 84 -16.44 -0.26 2.98
CA ARG A 84 -17.66 0.43 2.48
C ARG A 84 -17.60 0.63 0.96
N THR A 85 -16.47 1.09 0.44
CA THR A 85 -16.27 1.33 -1.00
C THR A 85 -16.36 0.04 -1.82
N LEU A 86 -15.65 -1.00 -1.38
CA LEU A 86 -15.60 -2.30 -2.07
C LEU A 86 -16.97 -3.01 -2.03
N SER A 87 -17.66 -2.97 -0.88
CA SER A 87 -19.00 -3.53 -0.74
C SER A 87 -20.05 -2.75 -1.57
N ALA A 88 -19.92 -1.43 -1.70
CA ALA A 88 -20.78 -0.64 -2.58
C ALA A 88 -20.62 -1.01 -4.07
N ALA A 89 -19.45 -1.53 -4.46
CA ALA A 89 -19.20 -2.09 -5.79
C ALA A 89 -19.74 -3.53 -5.96
N GLY A 90 -20.41 -4.10 -4.95
CA GLY A 90 -20.96 -5.45 -4.98
C GLY A 90 -19.93 -6.56 -4.72
N TRP A 91 -18.75 -6.22 -4.19
CA TRP A 91 -17.70 -7.20 -3.91
C TRP A 91 -17.84 -7.81 -2.52
N SER A 92 -17.47 -9.08 -2.40
CA SER A 92 -17.40 -9.77 -1.10
C SER A 92 -16.06 -9.46 -0.44
N VAL A 93 -16.09 -8.93 0.78
CA VAL A 93 -14.88 -8.46 1.48
C VAL A 93 -14.66 -9.26 2.76
N GLU A 94 -13.51 -9.93 2.84
CA GLU A 94 -13.02 -10.63 4.01
C GLU A 94 -11.78 -9.93 4.57
N ARG A 95 -11.67 -9.77 5.89
CA ARG A 95 -10.46 -9.21 6.51
C ARG A 95 -9.46 -10.32 6.75
N ILE A 96 -8.21 -10.10 6.37
CA ILE A 96 -7.07 -10.98 6.66
C ILE A 96 -5.95 -10.19 7.33
N SER A 97 -5.04 -10.87 8.02
CA SER A 97 -4.03 -10.22 8.86
C SER A 97 -2.68 -10.94 8.92
N THR A 98 -2.62 -12.19 8.47
CA THR A 98 -1.44 -13.05 8.62
C THR A 98 -0.95 -13.60 7.30
N ARG A 99 0.33 -13.98 7.26
CA ARG A 99 0.94 -14.73 6.16
C ARG A 99 0.14 -15.97 5.78
N SER A 100 -0.30 -16.76 6.77
CA SER A 100 -1.05 -18.00 6.53
C SER A 100 -2.38 -17.74 5.85
N GLU A 101 -3.07 -16.66 6.20
CA GLU A 101 -4.32 -16.27 5.52
C GLU A 101 -4.06 -15.86 4.07
N ILE A 102 -2.99 -15.09 3.79
CA ILE A 102 -2.57 -14.74 2.42
C ILE A 102 -2.29 -16.00 1.60
N GLU A 103 -1.56 -16.97 2.16
CA GLU A 103 -1.21 -18.21 1.49
C GLU A 103 -2.45 -19.07 1.15
N ALA A 104 -3.47 -19.04 2.01
CA ALA A 104 -4.73 -19.76 1.87
C ALA A 104 -5.70 -19.14 0.84
N LEU A 105 -5.45 -17.90 0.39
CA LEU A 105 -6.35 -17.22 -0.54
C LEU A 105 -6.47 -17.96 -1.89
N PRO A 106 -7.69 -18.09 -2.43
CA PRO A 106 -7.91 -18.57 -3.79
C PRO A 106 -7.11 -17.75 -4.83
N PRO A 107 -6.64 -18.37 -5.92
CA PRO A 107 -5.83 -17.68 -6.93
C PRO A 107 -6.47 -16.48 -7.61
N ALA A 108 -7.80 -16.35 -7.66
CA ALA A 108 -8.49 -15.22 -8.29
C ALA A 108 -8.89 -14.11 -7.31
N THR A 109 -8.42 -14.18 -6.05
CA THR A 109 -8.75 -13.18 -5.02
C THR A 109 -7.99 -11.88 -5.30
N LEU A 110 -8.63 -10.75 -5.02
CA LEU A 110 -7.98 -9.45 -4.99
C LEU A 110 -7.58 -9.13 -3.54
N VAL A 111 -6.29 -9.01 -3.25
CA VAL A 111 -5.83 -8.48 -1.98
C VAL A 111 -5.80 -6.97 -2.04
N VAL A 112 -6.48 -6.29 -1.11
CA VAL A 112 -6.37 -4.85 -0.91
C VAL A 112 -5.60 -4.62 0.39
N ALA A 113 -4.43 -4.01 0.31
CA ALA A 113 -3.54 -3.78 1.44
C ALA A 113 -3.33 -2.27 1.66
N PRO A 114 -4.30 -1.59 2.27
CA PRO A 114 -4.24 -0.16 2.40
C PRO A 114 -3.22 0.25 3.45
N GLU A 115 -2.30 1.14 3.09
CA GLU A 115 -1.29 1.70 3.99
C GLU A 115 -0.50 0.64 4.77
N ALA A 116 -0.32 -0.57 4.20
CA ALA A 116 0.37 -1.70 4.84
C ALA A 116 1.89 -1.44 4.89
N LEU A 117 2.28 -0.49 5.73
CA LEU A 117 3.63 0.05 5.86
C LEU A 117 4.61 -0.99 6.39
N CYS A 118 4.17 -1.77 7.37
CA CYS A 118 5.02 -2.66 8.16
C CYS A 118 4.76 -4.09 7.73
N LEU A 119 5.63 -4.64 6.90
CA LEU A 119 5.49 -6.00 6.36
C LEU A 119 6.75 -6.81 6.65
N SER A 120 6.59 -8.03 7.16
CA SER A 120 7.71 -8.97 7.20
C SER A 120 8.12 -9.38 5.78
N GLY A 121 9.39 -9.75 5.59
CA GLY A 121 9.84 -10.34 4.33
C GLY A 121 9.03 -11.59 3.94
N SER A 122 8.52 -12.33 4.93
CA SER A 122 7.69 -13.52 4.71
C SER A 122 6.28 -13.19 4.20
N GLU A 123 5.70 -12.06 4.58
CA GLU A 123 4.41 -11.58 4.09
C GLU A 123 4.54 -11.02 2.67
N ILE A 124 5.61 -10.26 2.41
CA ILE A 124 5.96 -9.79 1.06
C ILE A 124 6.08 -10.99 0.11
N GLU A 125 6.80 -12.05 0.51
CA GLU A 125 6.95 -13.25 -0.32
C GLU A 125 5.61 -14.00 -0.50
N ALA A 126 4.72 -14.00 0.51
CA ALA A 126 3.39 -14.57 0.36
C ALA A 126 2.52 -13.79 -0.64
N LEU A 127 2.58 -12.46 -0.62
CA LEU A 127 1.89 -11.59 -1.58
C LEU A 127 2.43 -11.77 -3.01
N PHE A 128 3.75 -11.87 -3.18
CA PHE A 128 4.33 -12.19 -4.48
C PHE A 128 3.94 -13.58 -4.98
N ARG A 129 3.91 -14.59 -4.10
CA ARG A 129 3.37 -15.91 -4.48
C ARG A 129 1.90 -15.83 -4.88
N HIS A 130 1.09 -15.05 -4.17
CA HIS A 130 -0.32 -14.84 -4.51
C HIS A 130 -0.46 -14.26 -5.94
N LEU A 131 0.29 -13.20 -6.27
CA LEU A 131 0.35 -12.64 -7.62
C LEU A 131 0.78 -13.67 -8.68
N ARG A 132 1.83 -14.45 -8.41
CA ARG A 132 2.30 -15.50 -9.32
C ARG A 132 1.28 -16.61 -9.57
N ARG A 133 0.33 -16.83 -8.67
CA ARG A 133 -0.79 -17.78 -8.84
C ARG A 133 -1.94 -17.21 -9.68
N GLY A 134 -1.89 -15.94 -10.06
CA GLY A 134 -2.97 -15.25 -10.79
C GLY A 134 -3.80 -14.31 -9.92
N GLY A 135 -3.40 -14.09 -8.66
CA GLY A 135 -4.08 -13.17 -7.75
C GLY A 135 -3.82 -11.72 -8.09
N GLY A 136 -4.64 -10.84 -7.54
CA GLY A 136 -4.45 -9.39 -7.64
C GLY A 136 -3.95 -8.80 -6.32
N VAL A 137 -3.15 -7.75 -6.38
CA VAL A 137 -2.81 -6.92 -5.21
C VAL A 137 -3.04 -5.45 -5.56
N VAL A 138 -3.85 -4.77 -4.76
CA VAL A 138 -3.98 -3.32 -4.74
C VAL A 138 -3.37 -2.83 -3.43
N ALA A 139 -2.36 -1.98 -3.54
CA ALA A 139 -1.71 -1.35 -2.41
C ALA A 139 -1.67 0.15 -2.64
N ASN A 140 -1.83 0.93 -1.58
CA ASN A 140 -1.61 2.37 -1.60
C ASN A 140 -0.62 2.75 -0.48
N TRP A 141 -0.04 3.94 -0.66
CA TRP A 141 0.78 4.69 0.30
C TRP A 141 1.76 3.87 1.17
N ALA A 142 3.06 4.03 0.89
CA ALA A 142 4.15 3.49 1.69
C ALA A 142 4.10 1.96 1.95
N PHE A 143 3.39 1.19 1.12
CA PHE A 143 3.32 -0.27 1.19
C PHE A 143 4.71 -0.92 1.33
N GLY A 144 4.91 -1.69 2.40
CA GLY A 144 6.16 -2.39 2.69
C GLY A 144 7.38 -1.47 2.87
N ALA A 145 7.20 -0.19 3.18
CA ALA A 145 8.33 0.72 3.39
C ALA A 145 9.11 0.44 4.69
N ARG A 146 8.57 -0.39 5.58
CA ARG A 146 9.19 -0.87 6.81
C ARG A 146 9.07 -2.38 6.95
N ASP A 147 9.96 -2.97 7.74
CA ASP A 147 9.87 -4.37 8.11
C ASP A 147 8.82 -4.60 9.21
N ALA A 148 8.77 -5.81 9.75
CA ALA A 148 7.81 -6.18 10.80
C ALA A 148 8.11 -5.57 12.19
N ASN A 149 9.23 -4.85 12.37
CA ASN A 149 9.62 -4.23 13.64
C ASN A 149 9.20 -2.76 13.73
N CYS A 150 8.07 -2.42 13.13
CA CYS A 150 7.26 -1.30 13.60
C CYS A 150 6.70 -1.64 14.99
#